data_AF-A0A024UNM2-F1
#
_entry.id   AF-A0A024UNM2-F1
#
_cell.length_a   1.000
_cell.length_b   1.000
_cell.length_c   1.000
_cell.angle_alpha   90.00
_cell.angle_beta   90.00
_cell.angle_gamma   90.00
#
_symmetry.space_group_name_H-M   'P 1'
#
loop_
_entity.id
_entity.type
_entity.pdbx_description
1 polymer ?
#
loop_
_entity_poly.entity_id
_entity_poly.type
_entity_poly.pdbx_seq_one_letter_code
_entity_poly.pdbx_strand_id
1 'polypeptide(L)'
;MQWDDMLDRVHIDEKWFYLTIVNPRYYLWHDKAGPARKCASKRHIIKVMFLTAVASKNRARGTPVTTPVTVTKAVYRDYLLRYVIPTIKEVWPSRRSRPIFIQQENARPHVEVDDDAVTLAGCSDCWKFLLVAQPAMSPDFNVLDLGFFNLIQSLQHREVVTGIDDLVAAVHRAFGDLDWRVLDKTFVTLQRVMGESLKMGGDNSFKLPHTTRTRMQELVLSLLSCVIQM
;
A
#
# COMPACT_ATOMS: atom_id res chain seq x y z
N MET A 1 -14.92 22.18 -10.76
CA MET A 1 -13.93 21.62 -9.82
C MET A 1 -12.96 20.79 -10.64
N GLN A 2 -11.71 21.23 -10.79
CA GLN A 2 -10.70 20.50 -11.57
C GLN A 2 -9.96 19.59 -10.60
N TRP A 3 -10.07 18.28 -10.80
CA TRP A 3 -9.36 17.31 -9.97
C TRP A 3 -7.87 17.36 -10.30
N ASP A 4 -7.03 17.37 -9.26
CA ASP A 4 -5.61 17.10 -9.42
C ASP A 4 -5.44 15.66 -9.94
N ASP A 5 -4.51 15.43 -10.85
CA ASP A 5 -4.37 14.15 -11.55
C ASP A 5 -3.85 13.01 -10.65
N MET A 6 -3.52 13.33 -9.39
CA MET A 6 -2.97 12.43 -8.38
C MET A 6 -1.65 11.77 -8.80
N LEU A 7 -0.99 12.30 -9.83
CA LEU A 7 0.32 11.83 -10.29
C LEU A 7 1.47 12.31 -9.41
N ASP A 8 1.23 13.37 -8.63
CA ASP A 8 2.17 13.92 -7.65
C ASP A 8 2.06 13.25 -6.26
N ARG A 9 1.33 12.13 -6.11
CA ARG A 9 1.11 11.46 -4.81
C ARG A 9 1.74 10.06 -4.74
N VAL A 10 2.37 9.78 -3.61
CA VAL A 10 2.84 8.44 -3.19
C VAL A 10 2.15 8.11 -1.87
N HIS A 11 1.43 6.99 -1.79
CA HIS A 11 0.81 6.51 -0.56
C HIS A 11 1.73 5.50 0.12
N ILE A 12 1.87 5.60 1.44
CA ILE A 12 2.71 4.72 2.27
C ILE A 12 1.91 4.21 3.47
N ASP A 13 1.94 2.89 3.69
CA ASP A 13 1.22 2.22 4.78
C ASP A 13 1.73 0.79 5.08
N GLU A 14 1.46 0.31 6.29
CA GLU A 14 1.85 -0.99 6.84
C GLU A 14 0.71 -2.01 6.82
N LYS A 15 0.99 -3.23 6.35
CA LYS A 15 0.04 -4.35 6.45
C LYS A 15 0.61 -5.61 7.06
N TRP A 16 -0.17 -6.20 7.97
CA TRP A 16 0.06 -7.55 8.48
C TRP A 16 -0.49 -8.59 7.51
N PHE A 17 0.41 -9.42 6.97
CA PHE A 17 0.09 -10.64 6.25
C PHE A 17 0.22 -11.84 7.20
N TYR A 18 -0.62 -12.86 7.01
CA TYR A 18 -0.74 -14.00 7.91
C TYR A 18 -0.41 -15.29 7.16
N LEU A 19 0.35 -16.19 7.80
CA LEU A 19 0.74 -17.49 7.25
C LEU A 19 -0.46 -18.33 6.80
N THR A 20 -1.58 -18.19 7.51
CA THR A 20 -2.85 -18.86 7.19
C THR A 20 -3.99 -17.85 7.19
N ILE A 21 -5.00 -18.11 6.35
CA ILE A 21 -6.25 -17.34 6.33
C ILE A 21 -6.85 -17.37 7.74
N VAL A 22 -7.18 -16.21 8.29
CA VAL A 22 -7.64 -16.08 9.68
C VAL A 22 -8.98 -16.79 9.89
N ASN A 23 -9.96 -16.52 9.02
CA ASN A 23 -11.32 -17.06 9.09
C ASN A 23 -11.73 -17.68 7.74
N PRO A 24 -11.17 -18.84 7.35
CA PRO A 24 -11.51 -19.50 6.10
C PRO A 24 -12.93 -20.06 6.15
N ARG A 25 -13.67 -19.95 5.05
CA ARG A 25 -14.96 -20.60 4.84
C ARG A 25 -14.76 -21.75 3.84
N TYR A 26 -15.24 -22.93 4.19
CA TYR A 26 -15.14 -24.13 3.35
C TYR A 26 -16.54 -24.59 2.97
N TYR A 27 -16.73 -24.95 1.70
CA TYR A 27 -17.86 -25.76 1.28
C TYR A 27 -17.48 -27.23 1.50
N LEU A 28 -18.30 -27.95 2.26
CA LEU A 28 -18.10 -29.36 2.60
C LEU A 28 -19.31 -30.15 2.12
N TRP A 29 -19.06 -31.36 1.60
CA TRP A 29 -20.13 -32.32 1.35
C TRP A 29 -20.56 -32.96 2.69
N HIS A 30 -21.79 -33.45 2.76
CA HIS A 30 -22.42 -33.87 4.01
C HIS A 30 -21.76 -35.09 4.70
N ASP A 31 -20.92 -35.83 3.99
CA ASP A 31 -20.17 -36.99 4.47
C ASP A 31 -18.71 -36.69 4.84
N LYS A 32 -18.20 -35.47 4.55
CA LYS A 32 -16.78 -35.14 4.71
C LYS A 32 -16.51 -34.41 6.02
N ALA A 33 -15.60 -34.97 6.81
CA ALA A 33 -15.04 -34.30 7.97
C ALA A 33 -14.43 -32.94 7.57
N GLY A 34 -14.70 -31.91 8.37
CA GLY A 34 -14.16 -30.57 8.14
C GLY A 34 -12.64 -30.51 8.33
N PRO A 35 -11.94 -29.58 7.65
CA PRO A 35 -10.49 -29.47 7.74
C PRO A 35 -10.06 -29.08 9.16
N ALA A 36 -9.08 -29.81 9.70
CA ALA A 36 -8.54 -29.54 11.02
C ALA A 36 -7.79 -28.20 11.07
N ARG A 37 -8.27 -27.27 11.91
CA ARG A 37 -7.65 -25.94 12.06
C ARG A 37 -6.50 -26.01 13.08
N LYS A 38 -5.27 -25.78 12.62
CA LYS A 38 -4.06 -25.83 13.46
C LYS A 38 -4.00 -24.78 14.58
N CYS A 39 -4.70 -23.64 14.44
CA CYS A 39 -4.70 -22.56 15.44
C CYS A 39 -6.11 -21.97 15.62
N ALA A 40 -6.63 -21.96 16.86
CA ALA A 40 -7.97 -21.44 17.15
C ALA A 40 -8.07 -19.90 17.18
N SER A 41 -6.99 -19.19 17.52
CA SER A 41 -6.96 -17.74 17.71
C SER A 41 -6.01 -17.05 16.74
N LYS A 42 -6.44 -15.90 16.20
CA LYS A 42 -5.64 -15.00 15.35
C LYS A 42 -4.31 -14.59 16.01
N ARG A 43 -4.26 -14.53 17.34
CA ARG A 43 -3.05 -14.14 18.11
C ARG A 43 -1.88 -15.11 17.94
N HIS A 44 -2.16 -16.38 17.62
CA HIS A 44 -1.14 -17.43 17.49
C HIS A 44 -0.80 -17.75 16.02
N ILE A 45 -1.39 -17.03 15.06
CA ILE A 45 -1.06 -17.17 13.64
C ILE A 45 0.20 -16.35 13.38
N ILE A 46 1.24 -17.00 12.84
CA ILE A 46 2.47 -16.34 12.40
C ILE A 46 2.10 -15.26 11.37
N LYS A 47 2.65 -14.06 11.56
CA LYS A 47 2.36 -12.88 10.75
C LYS A 47 3.62 -12.06 10.52
N VAL A 48 3.71 -11.46 9.34
CA VAL A 48 4.80 -10.57 8.92
C VAL A 48 4.17 -9.23 8.54
N MET A 49 4.82 -8.13 8.90
CA MET A 49 4.38 -6.79 8.51
C MET A 49 5.19 -6.33 7.30
N PHE A 50 4.49 -5.78 6.31
CA PHE A 50 5.08 -5.20 5.11
C PHE A 50 4.70 -3.72 5.08
N LEU A 51 5.69 -2.84 5.07
CA LEU A 51 5.49 -1.44 4.72
C LEU A 51 5.57 -1.32 3.19
N THR A 52 4.71 -0.51 2.60
CA THR A 52 4.49 -0.47 1.16
C THR A 52 4.31 0.96 0.69
N ALA A 53 5.03 1.35 -0.37
CA ALA A 53 4.93 2.65 -1.01
C ALA A 53 4.44 2.52 -2.46
N VAL A 54 3.36 3.23 -2.83
CA VAL A 54 2.70 3.09 -4.13
C VAL A 54 2.30 4.46 -4.70
N ALA A 55 2.62 4.69 -5.98
CA ALA A 55 2.17 5.86 -6.74
C ALA A 55 1.26 5.47 -7.92
N SER A 56 0.59 6.44 -8.53
CA SER A 56 -0.30 6.24 -9.69
C SER A 56 0.45 6.12 -11.04
N LYS A 57 1.75 6.46 -11.09
CA LYS A 57 2.70 6.20 -12.19
C LYS A 57 4.06 5.79 -11.60
N ASN A 58 4.79 4.82 -12.19
CA ASN A 58 6.05 4.22 -11.65
C ASN A 58 6.86 3.55 -12.80
N ARG A 59 8.14 3.12 -12.69
CA ARG A 59 8.89 2.38 -13.76
C ARG A 59 9.95 1.36 -13.28
N ALA A 60 10.16 0.28 -14.06
CA ALA A 60 10.94 -0.97 -13.82
C ALA A 60 12.38 -0.82 -13.25
N ARG A 61 12.98 -1.74 -12.45
CA ARG A 61 12.53 -2.93 -11.65
C ARG A 61 13.72 -3.51 -10.82
N GLY A 62 13.51 -4.11 -9.64
CA GLY A 62 14.59 -4.69 -8.78
C GLY A 62 14.19 -5.85 -7.83
N THR A 63 15.15 -6.43 -7.10
CA THR A 63 15.11 -7.75 -6.38
C THR A 63 15.09 -7.61 -4.82
N PRO A 64 14.42 -8.50 -4.04
CA PRO A 64 14.18 -8.31 -2.59
C PRO A 64 15.12 -9.05 -1.61
N VAL A 65 15.15 -8.57 -0.34
CA VAL A 65 15.67 -9.24 0.89
C VAL A 65 14.77 -8.84 2.08
N THR A 66 14.68 -9.67 3.13
CA THR A 66 13.77 -9.44 4.29
C THR A 66 14.40 -9.69 5.66
N THR A 67 14.06 -8.84 6.63
CA THR A 67 14.31 -9.01 8.07
C THR A 67 13.12 -8.51 8.90
N PRO A 68 12.76 -9.17 10.02
CA PRO A 68 11.63 -8.76 10.86
C PRO A 68 12.04 -7.65 11.83
N VAL A 69 11.48 -6.44 11.66
CA VAL A 69 11.76 -5.28 12.53
C VAL A 69 10.46 -4.75 13.15
N THR A 70 10.51 -4.33 14.42
CA THR A 70 9.40 -3.60 15.05
C THR A 70 9.44 -2.15 14.60
N VAL A 71 8.40 -1.69 13.88
CA VAL A 71 8.35 -0.30 13.40
C VAL A 71 8.17 0.66 14.58
N THR A 72 9.19 1.50 14.77
CA THR A 72 9.22 2.63 15.71
C THR A 72 9.39 3.92 14.91
N LYS A 73 9.17 5.09 15.53
CA LYS A 73 9.37 6.39 14.86
C LYS A 73 10.78 6.60 14.29
N ALA A 74 11.80 6.00 14.92
CA ALA A 74 13.16 6.02 14.39
C ALA A 74 13.31 5.10 13.16
N VAL A 75 12.80 3.87 13.23
CA VAL A 75 12.82 2.90 12.11
C VAL A 75 12.02 3.42 10.92
N TYR A 76 10.84 4.00 11.14
CA TYR A 76 10.01 4.60 10.09
C TYR A 76 10.69 5.81 9.44
N ARG A 77 11.33 6.69 10.22
CA ARG A 77 12.13 7.78 9.65
C ARG A 77 13.27 7.24 8.78
N ASP A 78 14.02 6.28 9.29
CA ASP A 78 15.16 5.68 8.58
C ASP A 78 14.71 5.00 7.27
N TYR A 79 13.56 4.33 7.31
CA TYR A 79 12.83 3.77 6.16
C TYR A 79 12.54 4.85 5.09
N LEU A 80 11.98 6.00 5.49
CA LEU A 80 11.72 7.13 4.58
C LEU A 80 13.01 7.67 3.94
N LEU A 81 14.06 7.85 4.75
CA LEU A 81 15.29 8.55 4.36
C LEU A 81 16.20 7.72 3.46
N ARG A 82 16.49 6.47 3.86
CA ARG A 82 17.45 5.63 3.14
C ARG A 82 16.91 5.09 1.82
N TYR A 83 15.59 5.12 1.64
CA TYR A 83 14.94 4.32 0.62
C TYR A 83 13.71 4.98 -0.03
N VAL A 84 12.77 5.60 0.69
CA VAL A 84 11.55 6.16 0.05
C VAL A 84 11.96 7.28 -0.88
N ILE A 85 12.64 8.27 -0.32
CA ILE A 85 13.07 9.44 -1.08
C ILE A 85 14.07 9.04 -2.17
N PRO A 86 15.14 8.24 -1.90
CA PRO A 86 16.04 7.73 -2.93
C PRO A 86 15.36 6.97 -4.07
N THR A 87 14.49 5.99 -3.79
CA THR A 87 13.87 5.20 -4.86
C THR A 87 12.80 6.00 -5.62
N ILE A 88 12.08 6.95 -5.00
CA ILE A 88 11.23 7.86 -5.78
C ILE A 88 12.09 8.72 -6.72
N LYS A 89 13.23 9.25 -6.27
CA LYS A 89 14.17 10.02 -7.11
C LYS A 89 14.73 9.21 -8.29
N GLU A 90 14.96 7.91 -8.09
CA GLU A 90 15.45 6.98 -9.12
C GLU A 90 14.36 6.63 -10.15
N VAL A 91 13.14 6.34 -9.68
CA VAL A 91 12.04 5.80 -10.48
C VAL A 91 11.24 6.89 -11.21
N TRP A 92 11.16 8.10 -10.65
CA TRP A 92 10.37 9.18 -11.25
C TRP A 92 11.15 9.95 -12.32
N PRO A 93 10.49 10.35 -13.42
CA PRO A 93 11.11 11.18 -14.44
C PRO A 93 11.54 12.54 -13.85
N SER A 94 12.72 13.00 -14.28
CA SER A 94 13.50 14.07 -13.67
C SER A 94 12.76 15.39 -13.44
N ARG A 95 13.17 16.11 -12.37
CA ARG A 95 12.85 17.50 -11.99
C ARG A 95 11.44 17.99 -12.38
N ARG A 96 10.49 17.78 -11.47
CA ARG A 96 9.12 18.33 -11.56
C ARG A 96 9.08 19.79 -11.08
N SER A 97 8.13 20.56 -11.61
CA SER A 97 7.80 21.92 -11.15
C SER A 97 6.86 21.93 -9.94
N ARG A 98 6.19 20.80 -9.66
CA ARG A 98 5.25 20.60 -8.54
C ARG A 98 5.90 19.74 -7.46
N PRO A 99 5.56 19.95 -6.18
CA PRO A 99 6.03 19.10 -5.09
C PRO A 99 5.43 17.70 -5.17
N ILE A 100 6.15 16.73 -4.60
CA ILE A 100 5.70 15.34 -4.44
C ILE A 100 5.12 15.19 -3.04
N PHE A 101 3.90 14.68 -2.95
CA PHE A 101 3.22 14.44 -1.69
C PHE A 101 3.37 12.97 -1.30
N ILE A 102 4.07 12.72 -0.20
CA ILE A 102 4.08 11.40 0.46
C ILE A 102 2.93 11.40 1.46
N GLN A 103 1.95 10.50 1.30
CA GLN A 103 0.79 10.39 2.15
C GLN A 103 0.92 9.20 3.09
N GLN A 104 0.71 9.42 4.39
CA GLN A 104 0.77 8.42 5.47
C GLN A 104 -0.48 8.49 6.36
N GLU A 105 -0.85 7.39 7.03
CA GLU A 105 -1.88 7.44 8.08
C GLU A 105 -1.37 8.12 9.38
N ASN A 106 -2.24 8.33 10.37
CA ASN A 106 -1.87 8.97 11.65
C ASN A 106 -1.46 7.95 12.72
N ALA A 107 -0.64 6.96 12.34
CA ALA A 107 -0.13 5.94 13.25
C ALA A 107 0.92 6.50 14.21
N ARG A 108 0.97 5.97 15.44
CA ARG A 108 1.98 6.36 16.45
C ARG A 108 3.44 6.23 16.00
N PRO A 109 3.83 5.27 15.14
CA PRO A 109 5.20 5.20 14.63
C PRO A 109 5.53 6.19 13.51
N HIS A 110 4.56 6.93 12.96
CA HIS A 110 4.84 7.83 11.85
C HIS A 110 5.54 9.11 12.34
N VAL A 111 6.34 9.72 11.46
CA VAL A 111 6.97 11.02 11.72
C VAL A 111 5.96 12.15 11.52
N GLU A 112 6.21 13.31 12.13
CA GLU A 112 5.36 14.49 11.87
C GLU A 112 5.52 14.94 10.42
N VAL A 113 4.50 15.63 9.89
CA VAL A 113 4.48 16.09 8.48
C VAL A 113 5.59 17.11 8.15
N ASP A 114 6.17 17.72 9.18
CA ASP A 114 7.25 18.70 9.16
C ASP A 114 8.58 18.16 9.71
N ASP A 115 8.76 16.83 9.80
CA ASP A 115 10.01 16.22 10.29
C ASP A 115 11.24 16.75 9.53
N ASP A 116 12.16 17.40 10.25
CA ASP A 116 13.30 18.12 9.68
C ASP A 116 14.16 17.25 8.75
N ALA A 117 14.41 16.00 9.13
CA ALA A 117 15.27 15.11 8.38
C ALA A 117 14.62 14.69 7.05
N VAL A 118 13.31 14.37 7.09
CA VAL A 118 12.53 14.03 5.89
C VAL A 118 12.41 15.24 4.97
N THR A 119 12.18 16.42 5.54
CA THR A 119 12.11 17.69 4.80
C THR A 119 13.45 18.01 4.12
N LEU A 120 14.56 17.87 4.83
CA LEU A 120 15.91 18.12 4.30
C LEU A 120 16.27 17.14 3.17
N ALA A 121 16.06 15.85 3.38
CA ALA A 121 16.24 14.84 2.33
C ALA A 121 15.31 15.11 1.14
N GLY A 122 14.08 15.57 1.42
CA GLY A 122 13.06 15.93 0.44
C GLY A 122 13.35 17.19 -0.39
N CYS A 123 14.28 18.06 0.03
CA CYS A 123 14.65 19.29 -0.67
C CYS A 123 15.99 19.21 -1.41
N SER A 124 16.70 18.08 -1.32
CA SER A 124 17.96 17.84 -2.01
C SER A 124 17.78 17.56 -3.52
N ASP A 125 18.82 17.79 -4.32
CA ASP A 125 18.90 17.52 -5.76
C ASP A 125 17.80 18.20 -6.61
N CYS A 126 17.34 19.39 -6.20
CA CYS A 126 16.23 20.13 -6.81
C CYS A 126 14.86 19.42 -6.76
N TRP A 127 14.67 18.44 -5.87
CA TRP A 127 13.36 17.89 -5.56
C TRP A 127 12.65 18.72 -4.49
N LYS A 128 11.34 18.50 -4.34
CA LYS A 128 10.54 19.03 -3.23
C LYS A 128 9.51 17.99 -2.81
N PHE A 129 9.85 17.20 -1.81
CA PHE A 129 8.91 16.29 -1.16
C PHE A 129 8.19 17.02 -0.01
N LEU A 130 6.93 16.66 0.21
CA LEU A 130 6.08 17.12 1.31
C LEU A 130 5.39 15.89 1.91
N LEU A 131 5.52 15.69 3.22
CA LEU A 131 4.80 14.64 3.92
C LEU A 131 3.39 15.13 4.27
N VAL A 132 2.39 14.25 4.15
CA VAL A 132 0.97 14.59 4.31
C VAL A 132 0.30 13.52 5.16
N ALA A 133 -0.25 13.97 6.30
CA ALA A 133 -1.13 13.18 7.14
C ALA A 133 -2.49 12.97 6.47
N GLN A 134 -3.06 11.78 6.58
CA GLN A 134 -4.45 11.55 6.22
C GLN A 134 -5.42 12.25 7.19
N PRO A 135 -6.63 12.60 6.74
CA PRO A 135 -7.71 12.96 7.65
C PRO A 135 -7.97 11.84 8.65
N ALA A 136 -8.27 12.19 9.91
CA ALA A 136 -8.54 11.21 10.95
C ALA A 136 -9.72 10.29 10.58
N MET A 137 -9.67 9.03 11.01
CA MET A 137 -10.74 8.02 10.80
C MET A 137 -11.19 7.84 9.34
N SER A 138 -10.30 8.09 8.37
CA SER A 138 -10.62 8.07 6.93
C SER A 138 -9.84 7.00 6.14
N PRO A 139 -10.00 5.70 6.46
CA PRO A 139 -9.29 4.61 5.78
C PRO A 139 -9.65 4.53 4.28
N ASP A 140 -10.85 4.95 3.89
CA ASP A 140 -11.28 5.02 2.48
C ASP A 140 -10.46 6.03 1.66
N PHE A 141 -9.73 6.94 2.31
CA PHE A 141 -8.77 7.84 1.65
C PHE A 141 -7.35 7.26 1.53
N ASN A 142 -7.15 5.99 1.88
CA ASN A 142 -5.93 5.24 1.65
C ASN A 142 -6.08 4.32 0.43
N VAL A 143 -5.35 4.56 -0.66
CA VAL A 143 -5.37 3.66 -1.84
C VAL A 143 -4.92 2.23 -1.46
N LEU A 144 -4.07 2.12 -0.44
CA LEU A 144 -3.50 0.85 -0.01
C LEU A 144 -4.55 -0.05 0.67
N ASP A 145 -5.35 0.50 1.59
CA ASP A 145 -6.48 -0.20 2.20
C ASP A 145 -7.68 -0.38 1.25
N LEU A 146 -8.00 0.64 0.46
CA LEU A 146 -9.20 0.69 -0.38
C LEU A 146 -9.27 -0.47 -1.39
N GLY A 147 -8.12 -0.98 -1.82
CA GLY A 147 -8.09 -2.17 -2.69
C GLY A 147 -6.74 -2.89 -2.77
N PHE A 148 -5.62 -2.18 -2.70
CA PHE A 148 -4.31 -2.77 -2.99
C PHE A 148 -3.96 -3.96 -2.08
N PHE A 149 -4.00 -3.79 -0.76
CA PHE A 149 -3.66 -4.88 0.17
C PHE A 149 -4.62 -6.06 0.07
N ASN A 150 -5.91 -5.80 -0.19
CA ASN A 150 -6.91 -6.85 -0.41
C ASN A 150 -6.60 -7.68 -1.67
N LEU A 151 -6.05 -7.06 -2.72
CA LEU A 151 -5.59 -7.74 -3.93
C LEU A 151 -4.35 -8.60 -3.67
N ILE A 152 -3.33 -8.06 -2.99
CA ILE A 152 -2.12 -8.82 -2.63
C ILE A 152 -2.47 -10.00 -1.73
N GLN A 153 -3.33 -9.83 -0.72
CA GLN A 153 -3.80 -10.93 0.12
C GLN A 153 -4.57 -11.99 -0.68
N SER A 154 -5.43 -11.57 -1.62
CA SER A 154 -6.19 -12.48 -2.51
C SER A 154 -5.30 -13.29 -3.46
N LEU A 155 -4.13 -12.77 -3.84
CA LEU A 155 -3.12 -13.50 -4.61
C LEU A 155 -2.27 -14.41 -3.70
N GLN A 156 -1.72 -13.87 -2.61
CA GLN A 156 -0.91 -14.62 -1.64
C GLN A 156 -1.64 -15.84 -1.07
N HIS A 157 -2.95 -15.74 -0.80
CA HIS A 157 -3.77 -16.84 -0.30
C HIS A 157 -4.05 -17.96 -1.31
N ARG A 158 -3.61 -17.84 -2.57
CA ARG A 158 -3.65 -18.92 -3.57
C ARG A 158 -2.44 -19.84 -3.49
N GLU A 159 -1.37 -19.38 -2.86
CA GLU A 159 -0.14 -20.16 -2.69
C GLU A 159 -0.19 -20.97 -1.39
N VAL A 160 0.43 -22.15 -1.42
CA VAL A 160 0.65 -22.95 -0.20
C VAL A 160 1.90 -22.41 0.49
N VAL A 161 1.71 -21.89 1.70
CA VAL A 161 2.75 -21.23 2.49
C VAL A 161 2.96 -22.04 3.78
N THR A 162 4.20 -22.44 4.07
CA THR A 162 4.52 -23.28 5.24
C THR A 162 5.44 -22.60 6.25
N GLY A 163 6.31 -21.68 5.81
CA GLY A 163 7.20 -20.89 6.65
C GLY A 163 7.10 -19.37 6.45
N ILE A 164 7.92 -18.62 7.20
CA ILE A 164 8.03 -17.15 7.07
C ILE A 164 8.59 -16.78 5.70
N ASP A 165 9.62 -17.48 5.24
CA ASP A 165 10.27 -17.22 3.94
C ASP A 165 9.33 -17.51 2.77
N ASP A 166 8.51 -18.57 2.87
CA ASP A 166 7.43 -18.85 1.92
C ASP A 166 6.41 -17.69 1.89
N LEU A 167 6.04 -17.13 3.04
CA LEU A 167 5.06 -16.04 3.14
C LEU A 167 5.60 -14.78 2.48
N VAL A 168 6.87 -14.47 2.74
CA VAL A 168 7.61 -13.39 2.10
C VAL A 168 7.66 -13.59 0.58
N ALA A 169 8.05 -14.77 0.12
CA ALA A 169 8.12 -15.08 -1.30
C ALA A 169 6.74 -14.98 -1.98
N ALA A 170 5.68 -15.48 -1.34
CA ALA A 170 4.30 -15.41 -1.84
C ALA A 170 3.77 -13.97 -1.90
N VAL A 171 4.09 -13.13 -0.90
CA VAL A 171 3.77 -11.70 -0.96
C VAL A 171 4.54 -11.03 -2.11
N HIS A 172 5.86 -11.24 -2.23
CA HIS A 172 6.63 -10.66 -3.34
C HIS A 172 6.16 -11.11 -4.72
N ARG A 173 5.75 -12.38 -4.90
CA ARG A 173 5.10 -12.86 -6.12
C ARG A 173 3.78 -12.15 -6.38
N ALA A 174 2.90 -12.08 -5.39
CA ALA A 174 1.63 -11.36 -5.48
C ALA A 174 1.79 -9.87 -5.86
N PHE A 175 2.85 -9.22 -5.38
CA PHE A 175 3.22 -7.85 -5.79
C PHE A 175 3.71 -7.79 -7.25
N GLY A 176 4.53 -8.75 -7.69
CA GLY A 176 5.05 -8.81 -9.06
C GLY A 176 4.00 -9.18 -10.12
N ASP A 177 3.02 -10.01 -9.75
CA ASP A 177 1.94 -10.48 -10.62
C ASP A 177 0.78 -9.48 -10.76
N LEU A 178 0.75 -8.43 -9.94
CA LEU A 178 -0.32 -7.44 -9.96
C LEU A 178 -0.19 -6.52 -11.18
N ASP A 179 -1.08 -6.68 -12.17
CA ASP A 179 -1.17 -5.75 -13.31
C ASP A 179 -1.46 -4.33 -12.80
N TRP A 180 -0.59 -3.38 -13.18
CA TRP A 180 -0.72 -1.94 -12.88
C TRP A 180 -2.10 -1.38 -13.25
N ARG A 181 -2.77 -1.94 -14.27
CA ARG A 181 -4.16 -1.56 -14.65
C ARG A 181 -5.20 -1.87 -13.56
N VAL A 182 -4.86 -2.68 -12.57
CA VAL A 182 -5.69 -2.93 -11.38
C VAL A 182 -5.42 -1.85 -10.34
N LEU A 183 -4.17 -1.44 -10.16
CA LEU A 183 -3.79 -0.34 -9.28
C LEU A 183 -4.40 1.00 -9.75
N ASP A 184 -4.32 1.34 -11.03
CA ASP A 184 -4.96 2.55 -11.59
C ASP A 184 -6.47 2.62 -11.26
N LYS A 185 -7.17 1.48 -11.28
CA LYS A 185 -8.59 1.41 -10.91
C LYS A 185 -8.81 1.71 -9.44
N THR A 186 -7.87 1.37 -8.55
CA THR A 186 -7.97 1.75 -7.14
C THR A 186 -7.77 3.26 -6.94
N PHE A 187 -6.88 3.91 -7.70
CA PHE A 187 -6.76 5.38 -7.73
C PHE A 187 -8.03 6.07 -8.28
N VAL A 188 -8.60 5.56 -9.38
CA VAL A 188 -9.90 6.06 -9.89
C VAL A 188 -11.03 5.84 -8.90
N THR A 189 -11.01 4.75 -8.13
CA THR A 189 -12.00 4.50 -7.06
C THR A 189 -11.80 5.49 -5.91
N LEU A 190 -10.55 5.79 -5.52
CA LEU A 190 -10.22 6.79 -4.51
C LEU A 190 -10.72 8.20 -4.89
N GLN A 191 -10.56 8.61 -6.14
CA GLN A 191 -11.14 9.88 -6.64
C GLN A 191 -12.67 9.91 -6.52
N ARG A 192 -13.36 8.80 -6.80
CA ARG A 192 -14.81 8.71 -6.63
C ARG A 192 -15.23 8.75 -5.16
N VAL A 193 -14.50 8.05 -4.29
CA VAL A 193 -14.68 8.05 -2.83
C VAL A 193 -14.55 9.47 -2.26
N MET A 194 -13.52 10.22 -2.66
CA MET A 194 -13.38 11.65 -2.32
C MET A 194 -14.57 12.47 -2.84
N GLY A 195 -15.03 12.20 -4.07
CA GLY A 195 -16.22 12.84 -4.64
C GLY A 195 -17.52 12.56 -3.88
N GLU A 196 -17.76 11.34 -3.43
CA GLU A 196 -18.94 11.00 -2.63
C GLU A 196 -18.87 11.60 -1.22
N SER A 197 -17.71 11.55 -0.55
CA SER A 197 -17.53 12.19 0.76
C SER A 197 -17.79 13.70 0.71
N LEU A 198 -17.32 14.39 -0.33
CA LEU A 198 -17.59 15.82 -0.53
C LEU A 198 -19.08 16.13 -0.72
N LYS A 199 -19.85 15.28 -1.41
CA LYS A 199 -21.32 15.42 -1.50
C LYS A 199 -22.00 15.26 -0.13
N MET A 200 -21.42 14.44 0.73
CA MET A 200 -21.88 14.17 2.10
C MET A 200 -21.25 15.13 3.14
N GLY A 201 -20.64 16.24 2.72
CA GLY A 201 -20.08 17.25 3.63
C GLY A 201 -18.84 16.80 4.40
N GLY A 202 -18.13 15.76 3.92
CA GLY A 202 -16.97 15.16 4.58
C GLY A 202 -17.28 13.91 5.40
N ASP A 203 -18.52 13.45 5.42
CA ASP A 203 -18.92 12.20 6.09
C ASP A 203 -18.42 10.94 5.33
N ASN A 204 -18.34 9.81 6.04
CA ASN A 204 -17.94 8.49 5.53
C ASN A 204 -19.11 7.50 5.34
N SER A 205 -20.37 7.91 5.60
CA SER A 205 -21.56 7.06 5.44
C SER A 205 -21.97 6.75 3.98
N PHE A 206 -21.08 6.95 2.99
CA PHE A 206 -21.36 6.63 1.59
C PHE A 206 -21.08 5.15 1.29
N LYS A 207 -21.83 4.58 0.32
CA LYS A 207 -21.52 3.25 -0.20
C LYS A 207 -20.35 3.36 -1.18
N LEU A 208 -19.35 2.48 -1.05
CA LEU A 208 -18.22 2.43 -2.00
C LEU A 208 -18.75 2.34 -3.45
N PRO A 209 -18.38 3.29 -4.34
CA PRO A 209 -18.98 3.41 -5.66
C PRO A 209 -18.59 2.23 -6.56
N HIS A 210 -19.53 1.32 -6.78
CA HIS A 210 -19.30 0.11 -7.59
C HIS A 210 -19.07 0.46 -9.06
N THR A 211 -17.99 -0.08 -9.64
CA THR A 211 -17.61 0.22 -11.03
C THR A 211 -18.02 -0.92 -11.96
N THR A 212 -19.14 -0.76 -12.66
CA THR A 212 -19.47 -1.56 -13.83
C THR A 212 -18.46 -1.30 -14.97
N ARG A 213 -18.08 -2.35 -15.70
CA ARG A 213 -17.05 -2.32 -16.76
C ARG A 213 -17.52 -1.53 -17.99
N THR A 214 -17.37 -0.21 -18.00
CA THR A 214 -17.59 0.59 -19.22
C THR A 214 -16.55 1.70 -19.36
N ARG A 215 -15.76 1.63 -20.45
CA ARG A 215 -14.83 2.66 -20.97
C ARG A 215 -13.87 3.31 -19.95
N MET A 216 -12.75 2.65 -19.71
CA MET A 216 -11.50 3.32 -19.30
C MET A 216 -10.43 3.00 -20.36
N GLN A 217 -10.05 4.00 -21.15
CA GLN A 217 -8.92 3.93 -22.08
C GLN A 217 -7.62 4.28 -21.33
N GLU A 218 -6.57 3.51 -21.62
CA GLU A 218 -5.15 3.87 -21.70
C GLU A 218 -4.57 4.90 -20.70
N LEU A 219 -3.55 4.49 -19.90
CA LEU A 219 -2.28 5.25 -19.70
C LEU A 219 -1.17 4.54 -18.85
N VAL A 220 -0.63 3.44 -19.39
CA VAL A 220 0.78 2.95 -19.36
C VAL A 220 1.69 3.08 -18.10
N LEU A 221 1.92 1.91 -17.44
CA LEU A 221 3.18 1.26 -16.93
C LEU A 221 4.16 1.98 -15.97
N SER A 222 4.81 1.34 -14.96
CA SER A 222 4.65 0.06 -14.18
C SER A 222 5.82 -0.16 -13.16
N LEU A 223 5.65 0.00 -11.83
CA LEU A 223 6.56 -0.48 -10.72
C LEU A 223 6.09 -0.09 -9.28
N LEU A 224 6.95 -0.38 -8.30
CA LEU A 224 7.15 0.07 -6.90
C LEU A 224 8.64 -0.09 -6.59
N SER A 225 9.24 0.69 -5.69
CA SER A 225 9.97 0.08 -4.57
C SER A 225 10.42 1.12 -3.55
N CYS A 226 10.70 0.62 -2.36
CA CYS A 226 11.38 1.30 -1.28
C CYS A 226 11.58 0.28 -0.15
N VAL A 227 12.84 -0.07 0.15
CA VAL A 227 13.44 -0.48 1.45
C VAL A 227 14.43 -1.62 1.45
N ILE A 228 15.49 -1.40 2.23
CA ILE A 228 16.54 -2.35 2.55
C ILE A 228 16.70 -2.41 4.10
N GLN A 229 17.44 -3.43 4.49
CA GLN A 229 17.81 -3.92 5.80
C GLN A 229 18.45 -2.94 6.81
N MET A 230 18.25 -3.27 8.10
CA MET A 230 19.27 -4.10 8.79
C MET A 230 18.80 -5.57 8.81
#